data_AF-A0A2V6FJ16-F1
#
_entry.id   AF-A0A2V6FJ16-F1
#
_cell.length_a   1.000
_cell.length_b   1.000
_cell.length_c   1.000
_cell.angle_alpha   90.00
_cell.angle_beta   90.00
_cell.angle_gamma   90.00
#
_symmetry.space_group_name_H-M   'P 1'
#
loop_
_entity.id
_entity.type
_entity.pdbx_description
1 polymer ?
#
loop_
_entity_poly.entity_id
_entity_poly.type
_entity_poly.pdbx_seq_one_letter_code
_entity_poly.pdbx_strand_id
1 'polypeptide(L)'
;MLRRMQKDAAANGQTHARKGEFHKVGENLYRYSSNDRYYAVFRVNGKLIWKSLKTSDRELAKRKLKEEQEKQGKVDPEATKLTMSELLDLYEKSLEQFDNKTQATRTCILNIFKRTWEQSLDVPVQNITAAQLELWLASTRRE
;
A
#
# COMPACT_ATOMS: atom_id res chain seq x y z
N MET A 1 -29.70 -33.73 -44.07
CA MET A 1 -28.24 -33.61 -43.85
C MET A 1 -27.90 -32.15 -43.55
N LEU A 2 -26.95 -31.96 -42.63
CA LEU A 2 -26.44 -30.74 -41.98
C LEU A 2 -26.68 -29.37 -42.66
N ARG A 3 -27.20 -28.41 -41.88
CA ARG A 3 -26.66 -27.03 -41.88
C ARG A 3 -26.61 -26.45 -40.47
N ARG A 4 -25.47 -25.83 -40.21
CA ARG A 4 -24.91 -25.30 -38.97
C ARG A 4 -25.37 -23.85 -38.77
N MET A 5 -25.20 -23.36 -37.53
CA MET A 5 -25.18 -21.94 -37.09
C MET A 5 -26.58 -21.34 -36.86
N GLN A 6 -26.89 -20.66 -35.76
CA GLN A 6 -26.05 -19.91 -34.83
C GLN A 6 -26.78 -19.81 -33.48
N LYS A 7 -26.07 -20.08 -32.37
CA LYS A 7 -26.53 -19.77 -31.02
C LYS A 7 -26.18 -18.30 -30.77
N ASP A 8 -27.17 -17.42 -30.80
CA ASP A 8 -27.01 -16.05 -30.33
C ASP A 8 -27.05 -16.08 -28.80
N ALA A 9 -25.87 -16.20 -28.19
CA ALA A 9 -25.68 -15.96 -26.77
C ALA A 9 -25.64 -14.43 -26.55
N ALA A 10 -26.68 -13.91 -25.91
CA ALA A 10 -26.75 -12.54 -25.44
C ALA A 10 -25.63 -12.28 -24.42
N ALA A 11 -24.54 -11.65 -24.87
CA ALA A 11 -23.47 -11.15 -24.00
C ALA A 11 -23.90 -9.82 -23.39
N ASN A 12 -24.51 -9.88 -22.21
CA ASN A 12 -24.85 -8.72 -21.40
C ASN A 12 -23.58 -8.18 -20.71
N GLY A 13 -22.69 -7.54 -21.49
CA GLY A 13 -21.52 -6.84 -20.98
C GLY A 13 -21.86 -5.38 -20.72
N GLN A 14 -22.26 -5.03 -19.51
CA GLN A 14 -22.38 -3.64 -19.10
C GLN A 14 -20.98 -3.01 -19.02
N THR A 15 -20.50 -2.48 -20.14
CA THR A 15 -19.33 -1.61 -20.18
C THR A 15 -19.73 -0.33 -19.45
N HIS A 16 -19.23 -0.12 -18.21
CA HIS A 16 -19.41 1.16 -17.52
C HIS A 16 -18.66 2.25 -18.28
N ALA A 17 -19.33 2.85 -19.28
CA ALA A 17 -18.83 4.00 -20.00
C ALA A 17 -18.54 5.10 -18.97
N ARG A 18 -17.30 5.59 -18.93
CA ARG A 18 -16.93 6.71 -18.06
C ARG A 18 -17.76 7.91 -18.51
N LYS A 19 -18.56 8.48 -17.60
CA LYS A 19 -19.44 9.63 -17.88
C LYS A 19 -18.68 10.92 -18.22
N GLY A 20 -17.35 10.94 -18.08
CA GLY A 20 -16.51 12.09 -18.40
C GLY A 20 -15.03 11.76 -18.40
N GLU A 21 -14.23 12.81 -18.58
CA GLU A 21 -12.78 12.75 -18.79
C GLU A 21 -12.05 13.59 -17.75
N PHE A 22 -10.84 13.16 -17.40
CA PHE A 22 -9.97 13.88 -16.47
C PHE A 22 -8.99 14.76 -17.24
N HIS A 23 -9.07 16.05 -17.01
CA HIS A 23 -8.19 17.05 -17.61
C HIS A 23 -7.15 17.48 -16.58
N LYS A 24 -5.86 17.46 -16.94
CA LYS A 24 -4.79 17.99 -16.10
C LYS A 24 -4.87 19.52 -16.11
N VAL A 25 -5.05 20.13 -14.95
CA VAL A 25 -5.27 21.59 -14.78
C VAL A 25 -4.21 22.27 -13.90
N GLY A 26 -3.25 21.48 -13.43
CA GLY A 26 -2.09 21.91 -12.65
C GLY A 26 -1.18 20.74 -12.32
N GLU A 27 -0.11 21.02 -11.59
CA GLU A 27 0.72 19.98 -11.01
C GLU A 27 -0.09 19.17 -10.00
N ASN A 28 -0.12 17.84 -10.18
CA ASN A 28 -0.87 16.91 -9.34
C ASN A 28 -2.37 17.24 -9.18
N LEU A 29 -2.94 18.05 -10.10
CA LEU A 29 -4.32 18.53 -10.03
C LEU A 29 -5.06 18.27 -11.34
N TYR A 30 -6.20 17.59 -11.22
CA TYR A 30 -7.04 17.18 -12.34
C TYR A 30 -8.49 17.64 -12.12
N ARG A 31 -9.20 17.94 -13.22
CA ARG A 31 -10.62 18.31 -13.23
C ARG A 31 -11.41 17.28 -14.01
N TYR A 32 -12.48 16.77 -13.42
CA TYR A 32 -13.33 15.77 -14.07
C TYR A 32 -14.50 16.45 -14.78
N SER A 33 -14.65 16.23 -16.09
CA SER A 33 -15.59 16.99 -16.92
C SER A 33 -17.06 16.78 -16.57
N SER A 34 -17.44 15.62 -16.00
CA SER A 34 -18.86 15.30 -15.78
C SER A 34 -19.46 15.90 -14.50
N ASN A 35 -18.65 16.22 -13.50
CA ASN A 35 -19.13 16.73 -12.19
C ASN A 35 -18.38 17.96 -11.71
N ASP A 36 -17.46 18.45 -12.55
CA ASP A 36 -16.62 19.61 -12.31
C ASP A 36 -15.75 19.57 -11.06
N ARG A 37 -15.53 18.38 -10.50
CA ARG A 37 -14.76 18.22 -9.27
C ARG A 37 -13.27 18.13 -9.57
N TYR A 38 -12.51 18.69 -8.65
CA TYR A 38 -11.06 18.57 -8.64
C TYR A 38 -10.61 17.28 -7.95
N TYR A 39 -9.51 16.74 -8.45
CA TYR A 39 -8.85 15.54 -8.00
C TYR A 39 -7.36 15.81 -7.82
N ALA A 40 -6.81 15.35 -6.71
CA ALA A 40 -5.38 15.24 -6.47
C ALA A 40 -4.85 13.93 -7.04
N VAL A 41 -3.74 14.01 -7.76
CA VAL A 41 -3.05 12.84 -8.33
C VAL A 41 -1.57 12.94 -8.03
N PHE A 42 -1.07 12.10 -7.13
CA PHE A 42 0.33 12.11 -6.69
C PHE A 42 0.77 10.70 -6.28
N ARG A 43 2.08 10.48 -6.14
CA ARG A 43 2.64 9.19 -5.72
C ARG A 43 3.01 9.22 -4.23
N VAL A 44 2.69 8.14 -3.52
CA VAL A 44 3.09 7.90 -2.13
C VAL A 44 3.62 6.48 -2.05
N ASN A 45 4.83 6.28 -1.52
CA ASN A 45 5.48 4.97 -1.41
C ASN A 45 5.42 4.16 -2.73
N GLY A 46 5.66 4.84 -3.87
CA GLY A 46 5.61 4.23 -5.19
C GLY A 46 4.19 3.99 -5.75
N LYS A 47 3.11 4.13 -4.97
CA LYS A 47 1.72 3.96 -5.43
C LYS A 47 1.13 5.28 -5.93
N LEU A 48 0.49 5.26 -7.10
CA LEU A 48 -0.26 6.41 -7.62
C LEU A 48 -1.62 6.50 -6.93
N ILE A 49 -1.90 7.63 -6.29
CA ILE A 49 -3.15 7.90 -5.57
C ILE A 49 -3.97 8.90 -6.37
N TRP A 50 -5.24 8.58 -6.60
CA TRP A 50 -6.25 9.49 -7.14
C TRP A 50 -7.26 9.81 -6.05
N LYS A 51 -7.36 11.08 -5.66
CA LYS A 51 -8.25 11.49 -4.56
C LYS A 51 -9.09 12.69 -4.93
N SER A 52 -10.41 12.57 -4.81
CA SER A 52 -11.31 13.71 -5.02
C SER A 52 -11.14 14.73 -3.90
N LEU A 53 -10.98 15.99 -4.27
CA LEU A 53 -10.91 17.13 -3.35
C LEU A 53 -12.32 17.65 -2.96
N LYS A 54 -13.37 17.04 -3.54
CA LYS A 54 -14.79 17.36 -3.29
C LYS A 54 -15.10 18.85 -3.40
N THR A 55 -14.48 19.53 -4.36
CA THR A 55 -14.67 20.96 -4.62
C THR A 55 -14.65 21.20 -6.13
N SER A 56 -15.40 22.20 -6.58
CA SER A 56 -15.38 22.77 -7.94
C SER A 56 -14.70 24.15 -7.98
N ASP A 57 -14.34 24.72 -6.83
CA ASP A 57 -13.51 25.93 -6.74
C ASP A 57 -12.03 25.55 -6.85
N ARG A 58 -11.32 26.20 -7.79
CA ARG A 58 -9.90 25.99 -8.10
C ARG A 58 -8.97 26.40 -6.96
N GLU A 59 -9.22 27.54 -6.30
CA GLU A 59 -8.33 28.03 -5.26
C GLU A 59 -8.49 27.18 -3.99
N LEU A 60 -9.73 26.81 -3.66
CA LEU A 60 -9.99 25.83 -2.61
C LEU A 60 -9.38 24.45 -2.94
N ALA A 61 -9.38 24.04 -4.20
CA ALA A 61 -8.73 22.80 -4.64
C ALA A 61 -7.23 22.83 -4.42
N LYS A 62 -6.53 23.93 -4.77
CA LYS A 62 -5.08 24.08 -4.51
C LYS A 62 -4.75 23.97 -3.03
N ARG A 63 -5.54 24.63 -2.16
CA ARG A 63 -5.34 24.54 -0.70
C ARG A 63 -5.51 23.10 -0.20
N LYS A 64 -6.60 22.43 -0.59
CA LYS A 64 -6.86 21.03 -0.22
C LYS A 64 -5.83 20.05 -0.78
N LEU A 65 -5.28 20.32 -1.98
CA LEU A 65 -4.20 19.53 -2.56
C LEU A 65 -2.96 19.58 -1.66
N LYS A 66 -2.57 20.78 -1.21
CA LYS A 66 -1.43 20.96 -0.30
C LYS A 66 -1.66 20.22 1.03
N GLU A 67 -2.82 20.40 1.65
CA GLU A 67 -3.20 19.70 2.88
C GLU A 67 -3.14 18.17 2.71
N GLU A 68 -3.60 17.65 1.57
CA GLU A 68 -3.58 16.21 1.30
C GLU A 68 -2.16 15.69 1.06
N GLN A 69 -1.31 16.45 0.36
CA GLN A 69 0.10 16.11 0.18
C GLN A 69 0.84 16.09 1.52
N GLU A 70 0.63 17.09 2.37
CA GLU A 70 1.22 17.15 3.72
C GLU A 70 0.72 16.00 4.60
N LYS A 71 -0.57 15.68 4.52
CA LYS A 71 -1.15 14.55 5.27
C LYS A 71 -0.51 13.21 4.90
N GLN A 72 -0.23 13.01 3.61
CA GLN A 72 0.34 11.76 3.10
C GLN A 72 1.87 11.72 3.18
N GLY A 73 2.52 12.88 3.20
CA GLY A 73 3.96 13.03 3.42
C GLY A 73 4.38 12.89 4.88
N LYS A 74 3.43 13.02 5.82
CA LYS A 74 3.65 12.64 7.22
C LYS A 74 3.74 11.13 7.30
N VAL A 75 4.97 10.61 7.35
CA VAL A 75 5.26 9.30 7.91
C VAL A 75 4.70 9.31 9.32
N ASP A 76 3.94 8.27 9.68
CA ASP A 76 3.41 8.12 11.03
C ASP A 76 4.58 8.20 12.04
N PRO A 77 4.64 9.24 12.89
CA PRO A 77 5.75 9.43 13.83
C PRO A 77 5.87 8.28 14.82
N GLU A 78 4.77 7.56 15.10
CA GLU A 78 4.77 6.40 15.98
C GLU A 78 5.31 5.17 15.24
N ALA A 79 4.99 5.00 13.96
CA ALA A 79 5.64 3.99 13.12
C ALA A 79 7.15 4.26 12.90
N THR A 80 7.56 5.52 13.02
CA THR A 80 8.98 5.94 12.94
C THR A 80 9.78 5.51 14.17
N LYS A 81 9.12 5.41 15.34
CA LYS A 81 9.75 5.02 16.61
C LYS A 81 9.68 3.53 16.90
N LEU A 82 8.78 2.80 16.22
CA LEU A 82 8.57 1.38 16.45
C LEU A 82 9.91 0.63 16.39
N THR A 83 10.28 0.00 17.50
CA THR A 83 11.49 -0.81 17.57
C THR A 83 11.28 -2.15 16.89
N MET A 84 12.37 -2.84 16.55
CA MET A 84 12.25 -4.20 16.02
C MET A 84 11.63 -5.15 17.06
N SER A 85 11.89 -4.98 18.35
CA SER A 85 11.24 -5.72 19.44
C SER A 85 9.71 -5.53 19.43
N GLU A 86 9.24 -4.29 19.38
CA GLU A 86 7.80 -3.98 19.33
C GLU A 86 7.14 -4.51 18.05
N LEU A 87 7.82 -4.44 16.90
CA LEU A 87 7.32 -4.99 15.65
C LEU A 87 7.14 -6.52 15.73
N LEU A 88 8.11 -7.22 16.33
CA LEU A 88 8.03 -8.66 16.52
C LEU A 88 6.86 -9.04 17.43
N ASP A 89 6.61 -8.27 18.49
CA ASP A 89 5.50 -8.52 19.41
C ASP A 89 4.14 -8.28 18.73
N LEU A 90 4.03 -7.23 17.90
CA LEU A 90 2.84 -6.98 17.08
C LEU A 90 2.61 -8.10 16.06
N TYR A 91 3.68 -8.60 15.44
CA TYR A 91 3.59 -9.70 14.50
C TYR A 91 3.15 -10.98 15.21
N GLU A 92 3.70 -11.29 16.39
CA GLU A 92 3.32 -12.44 17.21
C GLU A 92 1.83 -12.40 17.57
N LYS A 93 1.31 -11.25 18.03
CA LYS A 93 -0.14 -11.06 18.25
C LYS A 93 -0.96 -11.27 16.98
N SER A 94 -0.44 -10.83 15.83
CA SER A 94 -1.12 -11.04 14.54
C SER A 94 -1.17 -12.51 14.13
N LEU A 95 -0.35 -13.40 14.71
CA LEU A 95 -0.36 -14.82 14.39
C LEU A 95 -1.59 -15.54 14.96
N GLU A 96 -2.18 -15.03 16.03
CA GLU A 96 -3.34 -15.64 16.73
C GLU A 96 -4.54 -15.90 15.79
N GLN A 97 -4.66 -15.13 14.70
CA GLN A 97 -5.75 -15.28 13.73
C GLN A 97 -5.59 -16.48 12.78
N PHE A 98 -4.40 -17.10 12.70
CA PHE A 98 -4.11 -18.20 11.78
C PHE A 98 -4.36 -19.57 12.43
N ASP A 99 -4.34 -20.64 11.65
CA ASP A 99 -4.45 -22.00 12.19
C ASP A 99 -3.18 -22.40 12.97
N ASN A 100 -3.33 -23.36 13.89
CA ASN A 100 -2.23 -23.80 14.77
C ASN A 100 -0.97 -24.25 14.03
N LYS A 101 -1.09 -24.85 12.83
CA LYS A 101 0.07 -25.29 12.06
C LYS A 101 0.82 -24.10 11.46
N THR A 102 0.08 -23.13 10.94
CA THR A 102 0.64 -21.87 10.44
C THR A 102 1.27 -21.04 11.57
N GLN A 103 0.61 -20.97 12.73
CA GLN A 103 1.16 -20.32 13.93
C GLN A 103 2.48 -20.96 14.32
N ALA A 104 2.52 -22.28 14.53
CA ALA A 104 3.73 -22.99 14.94
C ALA A 104 4.91 -22.77 13.98
N THR A 105 4.65 -22.82 12.67
CA THR A 105 5.68 -22.58 11.65
C THR A 105 6.24 -21.16 11.73
N ARG A 106 5.36 -20.15 11.81
CA ARG A 106 5.77 -18.74 11.84
C ARG A 106 6.44 -18.35 13.16
N THR A 107 5.97 -18.89 14.28
CA THR A 107 6.62 -18.72 15.58
C THR A 107 8.00 -19.36 15.60
N CYS A 108 8.18 -20.54 14.97
CA CYS A 108 9.50 -21.16 14.83
C CYS A 108 10.47 -20.26 14.06
N ILE A 109 10.04 -19.71 12.91
CA ILE A 109 10.83 -18.76 12.12
C ILE A 109 11.18 -17.51 12.93
N LEU A 110 10.20 -16.95 13.66
CA LEU A 110 10.38 -15.78 14.50
C LEU A 110 11.38 -16.04 15.64
N ASN A 111 11.34 -17.22 16.25
CA ASN A 111 12.30 -17.62 17.28
C ASN A 111 13.72 -17.79 16.72
N ILE A 112 13.85 -18.35 15.51
CA ILE A 112 15.14 -18.42 14.81
C ILE A 112 15.66 -17.01 14.56
N PHE A 113 14.82 -16.10 14.07
CA PHE A 113 15.18 -14.70 13.87
C PHE A 113 15.66 -14.05 15.17
N LYS A 114 14.87 -14.11 16.25
CA LYS A 114 15.22 -13.55 17.57
C LYS A 114 16.58 -14.06 18.10
N ARG A 115 16.95 -15.30 17.79
CA ARG A 115 18.23 -15.92 18.23
C ARG A 115 19.42 -15.60 17.32
N THR A 116 19.21 -15.55 16.02
CA THR A 116 20.28 -15.43 15.00
C THR A 116 20.54 -13.98 14.59
N TRP A 117 19.65 -13.06 14.96
CA TRP A 117 19.83 -11.65 14.69
C TRP A 117 20.97 -11.08 15.55
N GLU A 118 22.06 -10.68 14.89
CA GLU A 118 23.29 -10.24 15.56
C GLU A 118 23.21 -8.81 16.12
N GLN A 119 22.21 -8.03 15.71
CA GLN A 119 22.05 -6.63 16.12
C GLN A 119 21.02 -6.49 17.25
N SER A 120 21.03 -5.33 17.92
CA SER A 120 20.02 -5.05 18.94
C SER A 120 18.62 -5.01 18.33
N LEU A 121 17.64 -5.58 19.05
CA LEU A 121 16.22 -5.53 18.70
C LEU A 121 15.56 -4.21 19.14
N ASP A 122 16.22 -3.42 19.99
CA ASP A 122 15.69 -2.15 20.50
C ASP A 122 16.00 -0.96 19.58
N VAL A 123 16.52 -1.24 18.38
CA VAL A 123 16.70 -0.22 17.35
C VAL A 123 15.36 0.04 16.63
N PRO A 124 15.07 1.31 16.29
CA PRO A 124 13.94 1.63 15.42
C PRO A 124 14.03 0.87 14.10
N VAL A 125 12.91 0.31 13.62
CA VAL A 125 12.86 -0.47 12.37
C VAL A 125 13.37 0.32 11.17
N GLN A 126 13.15 1.64 11.16
CA GLN A 126 13.66 2.54 10.11
C GLN A 126 15.19 2.58 10.00
N ASN A 127 15.92 2.25 11.07
CA ASN A 127 17.38 2.23 11.07
C ASN A 127 17.94 0.89 10.58
N ILE A 128 17.08 -0.11 10.37
CA ILE A 128 17.48 -1.41 9.83
C ILE A 128 17.48 -1.31 8.31
N THR A 129 18.68 -1.39 7.76
CA THR A 129 18.95 -1.29 6.33
C THR A 129 18.82 -2.64 5.64
N ALA A 130 18.55 -2.62 4.33
CA ALA A 130 18.54 -3.85 3.52
C ALA A 130 19.88 -4.60 3.58
N ALA A 131 21.01 -3.90 3.63
CA ALA A 131 22.33 -4.51 3.75
C ALA A 131 22.49 -5.34 5.04
N GLN A 132 21.94 -4.87 6.16
CA GLN A 132 21.96 -5.60 7.42
C GLN A 132 21.13 -6.89 7.36
N LEU A 133 19.99 -6.86 6.68
CA LEU A 133 19.17 -8.05 6.43
C LEU A 133 19.89 -9.05 5.51
N GLU A 134 20.53 -8.58 4.44
CA GLU A 134 21.30 -9.44 3.53
C GLU A 134 22.50 -10.10 4.22
N LEU A 135 23.22 -9.36 5.08
CA LEU A 135 24.32 -9.91 5.88
C LEU A 135 23.83 -11.03 6.80
N TRP A 136 22.72 -10.82 7.51
CA TRP A 136 22.10 -11.83 8.37
C TRP A 136 21.62 -13.05 7.58
N LEU A 137 21.00 -12.84 6.41
CA LEU A 137 20.59 -13.94 5.54
C LEU A 137 21.78 -14.73 5.01
N ALA A 138 22.91 -14.07 4.75
CA ALA A 138 24.13 -14.72 4.27
C ALA A 138 24.83 -15.53 5.37
N SER A 139 24.77 -15.11 6.64
CA SER A 139 25.32 -15.87 7.78
C SER A 139 24.43 -17.07 8.12
N THR A 140 23.11 -16.88 8.15
CA THR A 140 22.14 -17.92 8.56
C THR A 140 21.97 -19.02 7.52
N ARG A 141 22.30 -18.79 6.24
CA ARG A 141 22.20 -19.81 5.16
C ARG A 141 23.30 -20.88 5.21
N ARG A 142 24.28 -20.77 6.11
CA ARG A 142 25.40 -21.71 6.23
C ARG A 142 25.24 -22.75 7.36
N GLU A 143 24.19 -22.66 8.16
CA GLU A 143 23.80 -23.65 9.17
C GLU A 143 22.66 -24.55 8.67
#